data_AF-A0A2T4CVW1-F1
#
_entry.id   AF-A0A2T4CVW1-F1
#
_cell.length_a   1.000
_cell.length_b   1.000
_cell.length_c   1.000
_cell.angle_alpha   90.00
_cell.angle_beta   90.00
_cell.angle_gamma   90.00
#
_symmetry.space_group_name_H-M   'P 1'
#
loop_
_entity.id
_entity.type
_entity.pdbx_description
1 polymer ?
#
loop_
_entity_poly.entity_id
_entity_poly.type
_entity_poly.pdbx_seq_one_letter_code
_entity_poly.pdbx_strand_id
1 'polypeptide(L)'
;MIKTFRGRLIVLFATLAGGALIISLVAVWLATNNQSDRTVNRELEVSERVFGELMAVRGEQLLQAAEVLTNDFGFREAVASGDEDTIISALVNHGQRINTDLMVLQSPSGAEIAATHDLELLPPLYRGNEHLRLSFC
;
A
#
# COMPACT_ATOMS: atom_id res chain seq x y z
N MET A 1 -48.69 15.23 42.34
CA MET A 1 -49.68 14.37 43.02
C MET A 1 -50.83 14.13 42.04
N ILE A 2 -50.86 12.96 41.39
CA ILE A 2 -51.86 12.64 40.36
C ILE A 2 -53.19 12.41 41.08
N LYS A 3 -54.13 13.34 40.95
CA LYS A 3 -55.37 13.35 41.76
C LYS A 3 -56.48 12.44 41.21
N THR A 4 -56.32 11.91 40.00
CA THR A 4 -57.38 11.18 39.29
C THR A 4 -56.98 9.72 39.04
N PHE A 5 -57.88 8.77 39.29
CA PHE A 5 -57.66 7.32 39.11
C PHE A 5 -57.09 6.97 37.73
N ARG A 6 -57.65 7.58 36.67
CA ARG A 6 -57.18 7.42 35.28
C ARG A 6 -55.72 7.83 35.10
N GLY A 7 -55.30 8.92 35.73
CA GLY A 7 -53.90 9.39 35.64
C GLY A 7 -52.93 8.44 36.34
N ARG A 8 -53.34 7.82 37.46
CA ARG A 8 -52.52 6.84 38.18
C ARG A 8 -52.31 5.58 37.35
N LEU A 9 -53.33 5.14 36.63
CA LEU A 9 -53.27 4.02 35.69
C LEU A 9 -52.36 4.33 34.49
N ILE A 10 -52.51 5.51 33.88
CA ILE A 10 -51.68 5.96 32.74
C ILE A 10 -50.21 6.01 33.14
N VAL A 11 -49.88 6.52 34.32
CA VAL A 11 -48.48 6.59 34.77
C VAL A 11 -47.90 5.21 35.04
N LEU A 12 -48.67 4.27 35.60
CA LEU A 12 -48.21 2.88 35.76
C LEU A 12 -47.89 2.22 34.41
N PHE A 13 -48.78 2.33 33.44
CA PHE A 13 -48.52 1.75 32.11
C PHE A 13 -47.39 2.47 31.37
N ALA A 14 -47.33 3.81 31.45
CA ALA A 14 -46.28 4.59 30.79
C ALA A 14 -44.90 4.28 31.38
N THR A 15 -44.79 4.13 32.70
CA THR A 15 -43.53 3.75 33.36
C THR A 15 -43.12 2.32 33.03
N LEU A 16 -44.06 1.38 33.03
CA LEU A 16 -43.80 -0.01 32.62
C LEU A 16 -43.33 -0.09 31.16
N ALA A 17 -44.06 0.54 30.24
CA ALA A 17 -43.72 0.56 28.82
C ALA A 17 -42.38 1.29 28.59
N GLY A 18 -42.17 2.44 29.23
CA GLY A 18 -40.91 3.17 29.16
C GLY A 18 -39.73 2.35 29.67
N GLY A 19 -39.89 1.62 30.78
CA GLY A 19 -38.88 0.72 31.30
C GLY A 19 -38.54 -0.40 30.32
N ALA A 20 -39.54 -1.06 29.74
CA ALA A 20 -39.34 -2.12 28.74
C ALA A 20 -38.60 -1.61 27.49
N LEU A 21 -38.94 -0.39 27.02
CA LEU A 21 -38.27 0.26 25.90
C LEU A 21 -36.81 0.60 26.22
N ILE A 22 -36.52 1.15 27.40
CA ILE A 22 -35.15 1.46 27.83
C ILE A 22 -34.31 0.19 27.92
N ILE A 23 -34.85 -0.88 28.52
CA ILE A 23 -34.16 -2.17 28.63
C ILE A 23 -33.83 -2.72 27.23
N SER A 24 -34.79 -2.68 26.31
CA SER A 24 -34.57 -3.13 24.93
C SER A 24 -33.50 -2.31 24.21
N LEU A 25 -33.52 -0.98 24.35
CA LEU A 25 -32.51 -0.09 23.77
C LEU A 25 -31.11 -0.39 24.31
N VAL A 26 -30.96 -0.58 25.63
CA VAL A 26 -29.67 -0.91 26.24
C VAL A 26 -29.18 -2.27 25.78
N ALA A 27 -30.05 -3.28 25.68
CA ALA A 27 -29.69 -4.61 25.21
C ALA A 27 -29.18 -4.58 23.76
N VAL A 28 -29.88 -3.86 22.87
CA VAL A 28 -29.46 -3.68 21.48
C VAL A 28 -28.14 -2.92 21.43
N TRP A 29 -28.00 -1.82 22.19
CA TRP A 29 -26.77 -1.04 22.22
C TRP A 29 -25.56 -1.87 22.68
N LEU A 30 -25.70 -2.67 23.73
CA LEU A 30 -24.63 -3.57 24.19
C LEU A 30 -24.30 -4.65 23.16
N ALA A 31 -25.31 -5.24 22.51
CA ALA A 31 -25.12 -6.24 21.47
C ALA A 31 -24.40 -5.67 20.23
N THR A 32 -24.74 -4.44 19.83
CA THR A 32 -24.11 -3.74 18.71
C THR A 32 -22.69 -3.26 19.06
N ASN A 33 -22.47 -2.75 20.28
CA ASN A 33 -21.16 -2.25 20.68
C ASN A 33 -20.13 -3.37 20.80
N ASN A 34 -20.54 -4.57 21.20
CA ASN A 34 -19.68 -5.78 21.17
C ASN A 34 -19.27 -6.22 19.75
N GLN A 35 -19.87 -5.64 18.71
CA GLN A 35 -19.61 -5.99 17.31
C GLN A 35 -18.66 -5.00 16.62
N SER A 36 -18.61 -3.72 17.03
CA SER A 36 -17.80 -2.69 16.37
C SER A 36 -16.29 -2.97 16.41
N ASP A 37 -15.76 -3.46 17.53
CA ASP A 37 -14.33 -3.77 17.65
C ASP A 37 -13.91 -5.01 16.86
N ARG A 38 -14.85 -5.93 16.61
CA ARG A 38 -14.58 -7.18 15.88
C ARG A 38 -14.62 -6.98 14.36
N THR A 39 -15.47 -6.07 13.88
CA THR A 39 -15.59 -5.79 12.45
C THR A 39 -14.36 -5.02 11.93
N VAL A 40 -13.89 -4.00 12.65
CA VAL A 40 -12.75 -3.17 12.21
C VAL A 40 -11.44 -3.97 12.19
N ASN A 41 -11.15 -4.76 13.23
CA ASN A 41 -9.91 -5.54 13.27
C ASN A 41 -9.89 -6.66 12.22
N ARG A 42 -11.04 -7.28 11.94
CA ARG A 42 -11.15 -8.32 10.92
C ARG A 42 -11.02 -7.77 9.51
N GLU A 43 -11.56 -6.57 9.25
CA GLU A 43 -11.36 -5.89 7.97
C GLU A 43 -9.90 -5.51 7.76
N LEU A 44 -9.21 -5.01 8.79
CA LEU A 44 -7.78 -4.68 8.71
C LEU A 44 -6.89 -5.91 8.48
N GLU A 45 -7.15 -7.04 9.16
CA GLU A 45 -6.39 -8.28 8.95
C GLU A 45 -6.56 -8.83 7.52
N VAL A 46 -7.77 -8.73 6.97
CA VAL A 46 -8.04 -9.12 5.59
C VAL A 46 -7.34 -8.18 4.61
N SER A 47 -7.39 -6.87 4.85
CA SER A 47 -6.71 -5.88 4.02
C SER A 47 -5.19 -6.04 4.02
N GLU A 48 -4.57 -6.31 5.17
CA GLU A 48 -3.13 -6.58 5.28
C GLU A 48 -2.73 -7.78 4.42
N ARG A 49 -3.47 -8.89 4.52
CA ARG A 49 -3.19 -10.11 3.75
C ARG A 49 -3.31 -9.88 2.24
N VAL A 50 -4.37 -9.19 1.80
CA VAL A 50 -4.58 -8.87 0.38
C VAL A 50 -3.51 -7.92 -0.15
N PHE A 51 -3.11 -6.92 0.65
CA PHE A 51 -2.04 -5.99 0.27
C PHE A 51 -0.69 -6.69 0.14
N GLY A 52 -0.34 -7.56 1.08
CA GLY A 52 0.88 -8.37 1.04
C GLY A 52 0.94 -9.26 -0.21
N GLU A 53 -0.16 -9.94 -0.53
CA GLU A 53 -0.26 -10.78 -1.73
C GLU A 53 -0.09 -9.95 -3.01
N LEU A 54 -0.74 -8.78 -3.09
CA LEU A 54 -0.62 -7.91 -4.26
C LEU A 54 0.81 -7.40 -4.45
N MET A 55 1.52 -7.08 -3.37
CA MET A 55 2.94 -6.68 -3.41
C MET A 55 3.85 -7.83 -3.85
N ALA A 56 3.61 -9.05 -3.36
CA ALA A 56 4.38 -10.22 -3.78
C ALA A 56 4.21 -10.50 -5.29
N VAL A 57 2.97 -10.52 -5.78
CA VAL A 57 2.65 -10.71 -7.20
C VAL A 57 3.27 -9.62 -8.06
N ARG A 58 3.20 -8.35 -7.65
CA ARG A 58 3.85 -7.22 -8.34
C ARG A 58 5.37 -7.37 -8.38
N GLY A 59 5.97 -7.80 -7.27
CA GLY A 59 7.42 -8.03 -7.18
C GLY A 59 7.88 -9.11 -8.15
N GLU A 60 7.18 -10.24 -8.22
CA GLU A 60 7.49 -11.31 -9.18
C GLU A 60 7.34 -10.84 -10.63
N GLN A 61 6.29 -10.08 -10.95
CA GLN A 61 6.08 -9.54 -12.30
C GLN A 61 7.21 -8.60 -12.73
N LEU A 62 7.67 -7.73 -11.84
CA LEU A 62 8.78 -6.81 -12.11
C LEU A 62 10.10 -7.58 -12.28
N LEU A 63 10.36 -8.61 -11.47
CA LEU A 63 11.55 -9.45 -11.61
C LEU A 63 11.55 -10.21 -12.95
N GLN A 64 10.42 -10.81 -13.31
CA GLN A 64 10.29 -11.55 -14.57
C GLN A 64 10.43 -10.62 -15.78
N ALA A 65 9.88 -9.41 -15.69
CA ALA A 65 10.06 -8.38 -16.70
C ALA A 65 11.53 -7.96 -16.86
N ALA A 66 12.26 -7.79 -15.75
CA ALA A 66 13.69 -7.50 -15.77
C ALA A 66 14.53 -8.65 -16.35
N GLU A 67 14.16 -9.91 -16.07
CA GLU A 67 14.83 -11.08 -16.64
C GLU A 67 14.63 -11.18 -18.16
N VAL A 68 13.41 -10.95 -18.65
CA VAL A 68 13.13 -10.92 -20.09
C VAL A 68 13.88 -9.76 -20.76
N LEU A 69 13.95 -8.60 -20.10
CA LEU A 69 14.66 -7.42 -20.61
C LEU A 69 16.17 -7.64 -20.73
N THR A 70 16.81 -8.19 -19.69
CA THR A 70 18.27 -8.43 -19.69
C THR A 70 18.68 -9.48 -20.72
N ASN A 71 17.76 -10.35 -21.12
CA ASN A 71 17.95 -11.32 -22.19
C ASN A 71 17.64 -10.77 -23.60
N ASP A 72 17.07 -9.57 -23.72
CA ASP A 72 16.79 -8.95 -25.02
C ASP A 72 18.08 -8.50 -25.70
N PHE A 73 18.24 -8.88 -26.97
CA PHE A 73 19.44 -8.58 -27.74
C PHE A 73 19.62 -7.07 -27.96
N GLY A 74 18.54 -6.32 -28.17
CA GLY A 74 18.59 -4.87 -28.38
C GLY A 74 19.05 -4.13 -27.13
N PHE A 75 18.64 -4.59 -25.94
CA PHE A 75 19.15 -4.06 -24.68
C PHE A 75 20.64 -4.36 -24.49
N ARG A 76 21.08 -5.60 -24.74
CA ARG A 76 22.51 -5.98 -24.64
C ARG A 76 23.40 -5.24 -25.64
N GLU A 77 22.90 -5.00 -26.85
CA GLU A 77 23.60 -4.24 -27.89
C GLU A 77 23.73 -2.76 -27.50
N ALA A 78 22.67 -2.16 -26.97
CA ALA A 78 22.71 -0.80 -26.43
C ALA A 78 23.70 -0.68 -25.26
N VAL A 79 23.74 -1.64 -24.35
CA VAL A 79 24.74 -1.66 -23.26
C VAL A 79 26.16 -1.85 -23.80
N ALA A 80 26.33 -2.65 -24.86
CA ALA A 80 27.64 -2.90 -25.48
C ALA A 80 28.16 -1.73 -26.32
N SER A 81 27.29 -0.84 -26.83
CA SER A 81 27.70 0.36 -27.57
C SER A 81 28.43 1.36 -26.68
N GLY A 82 28.15 1.34 -25.37
CA GLY A 82 28.71 2.27 -24.39
C GLY A 82 28.21 3.71 -24.54
N ASP A 83 27.23 3.94 -25.41
CA ASP A 83 26.60 5.23 -25.62
C ASP A 83 25.42 5.41 -24.66
N GLU A 84 25.59 6.30 -23.69
CA GLU A 84 24.64 6.55 -22.61
C GLU A 84 23.24 6.94 -23.14
N ASP A 85 23.17 7.78 -24.18
CA ASP A 85 21.91 8.20 -24.79
C ASP A 85 21.16 7.02 -25.44
N THR A 86 21.90 6.10 -26.04
CA THR A 86 21.36 4.87 -26.64
C THR A 86 20.88 3.90 -25.55
N ILE A 87 21.60 3.80 -24.42
CA ILE A 87 21.19 3.00 -23.26
C ILE A 87 19.91 3.57 -22.63
N ILE A 88 19.84 4.88 -22.40
CA ILE A 88 18.64 5.55 -21.86
C ILE A 88 17.45 5.32 -22.79
N SER A 89 17.63 5.47 -24.10
CA SER A 89 16.57 5.23 -25.08
C SER A 89 16.04 3.79 -25.04
N ALA A 90 16.93 2.80 -24.89
CA ALA A 90 16.55 1.40 -24.71
C ALA A 90 15.78 1.18 -23.39
N LEU A 91 16.26 1.76 -22.28
CA LEU A 91 15.59 1.69 -20.98
C LEU A 91 14.18 2.30 -21.04
N VAL A 92 14.01 3.49 -21.63
CA VAL A 92 12.69 4.14 -21.76
C VAL A 92 11.73 3.30 -22.59
N ASN A 93 12.17 2.79 -23.74
CA ASN A 93 11.33 1.98 -24.64
C ASN A 93 10.84 0.71 -23.94
N HIS A 94 11.75 0.02 -23.23
CA HIS A 94 11.39 -1.17 -22.50
C HIS A 94 10.56 -0.89 -21.25
N GLY A 95 10.83 0.17 -20.50
CA GLY A 95 10.08 0.57 -19.31
C GLY A 95 8.62 0.91 -19.58
N GLN A 96 8.35 1.57 -20.72
CA GLN A 96 6.99 1.82 -21.19
C GLN A 96 6.23 0.51 -21.46
N ARG A 97 6.91 -0.53 -21.96
CA ARG A 97 6.28 -1.82 -22.29
C ARG A 97 5.86 -2.62 -21.05
N ILE A 98 6.52 -2.42 -19.92
CA ILE A 98 6.25 -3.12 -18.65
C ILE A 98 5.64 -2.20 -17.58
N ASN A 99 5.24 -0.99 -17.97
CA ASN A 99 4.60 0.03 -17.12
C ASN A 99 5.35 0.25 -15.79
N THR A 100 6.66 0.44 -15.89
CA THR A 100 7.55 0.69 -14.75
C THR A 100 7.83 2.18 -14.60
N ASP A 101 7.76 2.68 -13.37
CA ASP A 101 7.95 4.11 -13.06
C ASP A 101 9.43 4.55 -13.15
N LEU A 102 10.38 3.64 -12.87
CA LEU A 102 11.82 3.91 -12.85
C LEU A 102 12.64 2.70 -13.32
N MET A 103 13.62 2.93 -14.18
CA MET A 103 14.63 1.93 -14.52
C MET A 103 16.02 2.52 -14.37
N VAL A 104 16.93 1.71 -13.82
CA VAL A 104 18.30 2.10 -13.52
C VAL A 104 19.22 0.96 -13.93
N LEU A 105 20.23 1.29 -14.73
CA LEU A 105 21.34 0.41 -15.04
C LEU A 105 22.50 0.76 -14.11
N GLN A 106 22.96 -0.23 -13.36
CA GLN A 106 24.10 -0.08 -12.45
C GLN A 106 25.24 -1.01 -12.83
N SER A 107 26.46 -0.58 -12.58
CA SER A 107 27.63 -1.44 -12.65
C SER A 107 27.59 -2.47 -11.52
N PRO A 108 28.36 -3.58 -11.62
CA PRO A 108 28.48 -4.55 -10.53
C PRO A 108 29.02 -3.95 -9.22
N SER A 109 29.66 -2.77 -9.27
CA SER A 109 30.11 -2.04 -8.08
C SER A 109 29.05 -1.09 -7.50
N GLY A 110 27.84 -1.04 -8.08
CA GLY A 110 26.74 -0.18 -7.67
C GLY A 110 26.82 1.26 -8.17
N ALA A 111 27.71 1.55 -9.14
CA ALA A 111 27.75 2.87 -9.77
C ALA A 111 26.65 2.97 -10.82
N GLU A 112 25.96 4.11 -10.90
CA GLU A 112 24.98 4.36 -11.95
C GLU A 112 25.67 4.44 -13.32
N ILE A 113 25.10 3.75 -14.31
CA ILE A 113 25.52 3.81 -15.72
C ILE A 113 24.51 4.63 -16.53
N ALA A 114 23.21 4.47 -16.25
CA ALA A 114 22.12 5.22 -16.89
C ALA A 114 20.81 5.05 -16.10
N ALA A 115 19.93 6.06 -16.13
CA ALA A 115 18.58 5.97 -15.58
C ALA A 115 17.55 6.68 -16.47
N THR A 116 16.28 6.26 -16.38
CA THR A 116 15.17 6.90 -17.12
C THR A 116 14.72 8.23 -16.52
N HIS A 117 15.06 8.47 -15.26
CA HIS A 117 14.78 9.70 -14.53
C HIS A 117 16.02 10.05 -13.70
N ASP A 118 16.25 11.35 -13.50
CA ASP A 118 17.31 11.82 -12.62
C ASP A 118 17.13 11.25 -11.20
N LEU A 119 18.07 10.40 -10.76
CA LEU A 119 18.08 9.82 -9.42
C LEU A 119 18.21 10.90 -8.32
N GLU A 120 18.61 12.12 -8.68
CA GLU A 120 18.70 13.27 -7.79
C GLU A 120 17.33 13.75 -7.27
N LEU A 121 16.24 13.44 -7.98
CA LEU A 121 14.86 13.80 -7.63
C LEU A 121 14.11 12.76 -6.78
N LEU A 122 14.72 11.60 -6.47
CA LEU A 122 14.12 10.54 -5.68
C LEU A 122 14.42 10.68 -4.17
N PRO A 123 13.51 10.21 -3.29
CA PRO A 123 13.75 10.19 -1.84
C PRO A 123 15.06 9.44 -1.51
N PRO A 124 15.81 9.87 -0.47
CA PRO A 124 17.22 9.51 -0.24
C PRO A 124 17.51 8.02 0.02
N LEU A 125 16.49 7.15 0.03
CA LEU A 125 16.64 5.71 0.20
C LEU A 125 17.24 4.98 -1.01
N TYR A 126 17.35 5.65 -2.17
CA TYR A 126 17.84 5.05 -3.42
C TYR A 126 19.16 5.67 -3.94
N ARG A 127 19.73 6.63 -3.20
CA ARG A 127 21.01 7.26 -3.57
C ARG A 127 22.15 6.26 -3.35
N GLY A 128 22.63 5.63 -4.42
CA GLY A 128 23.84 4.82 -4.41
C GLY A 128 25.01 5.61 -3.83
N ASN A 129 25.74 4.99 -2.89
CA ASN A 129 26.77 5.68 -2.10
C ASN A 129 28.01 6.01 -2.94
N GLU A 130 28.03 7.17 -3.60
CA GLU A 130 29.23 7.69 -4.27
C GLU A 130 30.30 8.25 -3.30
N HIS A 131 29.97 8.38 -2.01
CA HIS A 131 30.87 8.95 -1.01
C HIS A 131 31.91 8.00 -0.39
N LEU A 132 32.06 6.77 -0.90
CA LEU A 132 33.09 5.83 -0.41
C LEU A 132 34.36 5.74 -1.26
N ARG A 133 34.61 6.74 -2.10
CA ARG A 133 35.94 7.01 -2.65
C ARG A 133 36.49 8.30 -2.03
N LEU A 134 37.29 8.17 -0.97
CA LEU A 134 38.45 8.99 -0.57
C LEU A 134 38.75 8.85 0.94
N SER A 135 39.21 7.67 1.36
CA SER A 135 40.08 7.48 2.54
C SER A 135 40.55 6.04 2.62
N PHE A 136 41.49 5.69 1.75
CA PHE A 136 42.48 4.67 2.04
C PHE A 136 43.82 5.18 1.51
N CYS A 137 44.50 5.95 2.36
CA CYS A 137 45.95 6.02 2.44
C CYS A 137 46.31 5.73 3.90
#